data_AF-A0A9D5L3C8-F1
#
_entry.id   AF-A0A9D5L3C8-F1
#
_cell.length_a   1.000
_cell.length_b   1.000
_cell.length_c   1.000
_cell.angle_alpha   90.00
_cell.angle_beta   90.00
_cell.angle_gamma   90.00
#
_symmetry.space_group_name_H-M   'P 1'
#
loop_
_entity.id
_entity.type
_entity.pdbx_description
1 polymer ?
#
loop_
_entity_poly.entity_id
_entity_poly.type
_entity_poly.pdbx_seq_one_letter_code
_entity_poly.pdbx_strand_id
1 'polypeptide(L)'
;MKINKRQTLKNYFRNTIPSIVAYICLSMVAQPHVYAETITDVTIDGFRYDLDTETKKAKVKRGPQDKKSPYHLVIPETTVYDSITYIVTEIADVSNASSYSNYYITGITIPNTIEYIGDWAFRDCKNFKGDLIIPNSVKHIGSLSFSECGGTGKLVLGNGLEYIGRSAFEKSKFTGSLNIPESTTYIDSFAFYLCEGFTESLIIPDSVSYLGGYAFGALEGISGTLYIGKSVNQIGVDCFSWTCNHVDSIIIYGNNLKIVNSTGNPFHSTGSDCRLIYFSNQVKSIDRDIFATTYYKNLEEVISDNPTPPVFTSSDGKTGVGFYGTVKEKAVLKVPVGSIEAYKSATYWKDFKNIQEFTHEPTEVSLNYSEISLFVNDSVTLSAKTSPFYADNYSLNWESSDETVVEVDENGKITSKSVGEAQITATTNNNLTATCHVSVKPILASGITLNLQNITLSTGESQKLIATVTPDNVTNGSVIWTSENENVATVDSEGYVTAISVGTTKITASAADDSGVSAECTVIVSQLSEIDNIIADKSAFVKIFNLHGVLVYEGEYSEATLLPDCYIVVCDGKNIKVKIK
;
A
#
# COMPACT_ATOMS: atom_id res chain seq x y z
N MET A 1 -45.26 -36.13 -53.50
CA MET A 1 -44.40 -35.18 -54.25
C MET A 1 -42.94 -35.61 -54.05
N LYS A 2 -42.33 -36.29 -55.02
CA LYS A 2 -40.94 -36.78 -54.94
C LYS A 2 -39.97 -35.63 -55.20
N ILE A 3 -39.38 -35.06 -54.15
CA ILE A 3 -38.27 -34.11 -54.31
C ILE A 3 -36.97 -34.89 -54.50
N ASN A 4 -36.25 -34.51 -55.54
CA ASN A 4 -35.17 -35.22 -56.21
C ASN A 4 -33.86 -35.08 -55.42
N LYS A 5 -33.42 -36.15 -54.73
CA LYS A 5 -32.18 -36.21 -53.91
C LYS A 5 -30.90 -35.79 -54.66
N ARG A 6 -30.90 -35.74 -56.00
CA ARG A 6 -29.76 -35.27 -56.81
C ARG A 6 -29.53 -33.75 -56.75
N GLN A 7 -30.56 -32.95 -56.46
CA GLN A 7 -30.43 -31.48 -56.47
C GLN A 7 -29.87 -30.96 -55.13
N THR A 8 -30.17 -31.66 -54.03
CA THR A 8 -29.62 -31.36 -52.70
C THR A 8 -28.13 -31.69 -52.59
N LEU A 9 -27.67 -32.77 -53.24
CA LEU A 9 -26.24 -33.12 -53.26
C LEU A 9 -25.40 -32.12 -54.08
N LYS A 10 -25.92 -31.62 -55.21
CA LYS A 10 -25.22 -30.62 -56.04
C LYS A 10 -25.03 -29.28 -55.31
N ASN A 11 -25.98 -28.86 -54.47
CA ASN A 11 -25.85 -27.64 -53.67
C ASN A 11 -24.87 -27.81 -52.50
N TYR A 12 -24.74 -29.02 -51.95
CA TYR A 12 -23.73 -29.32 -50.94
C TYR A 12 -22.30 -29.25 -51.52
N PHE A 13 -22.06 -29.79 -52.71
CA PHE A 13 -20.73 -29.72 -53.33
C PHE A 13 -20.35 -28.33 -53.83
N ARG A 14 -21.33 -27.48 -54.21
CA ARG A 14 -21.06 -26.15 -54.78
C ARG A 14 -20.72 -25.09 -53.72
N ASN A 15 -21.18 -25.26 -52.47
CA ASN A 15 -20.98 -24.29 -51.39
C ASN A 15 -19.93 -24.74 -50.35
N THR A 16 -19.68 -26.04 -50.21
CA THR A 16 -18.75 -26.56 -49.18
C THR A 16 -17.31 -26.68 -49.69
N ILE A 17 -17.10 -26.91 -50.99
CA ILE A 17 -15.73 -27.02 -51.56
C ILE A 17 -14.98 -25.67 -51.60
N PRO A 18 -15.59 -24.53 -51.98
CA PRO A 18 -14.90 -23.24 -51.92
C PRO A 18 -14.53 -22.83 -50.48
N SER A 19 -15.32 -23.26 -49.49
CA SER A 19 -15.05 -23.00 -48.07
C SER A 19 -13.92 -23.87 -47.52
N ILE A 20 -13.79 -25.12 -47.97
CA ILE A 20 -12.67 -26.00 -47.58
C ILE A 20 -11.37 -25.56 -48.26
N VAL A 21 -11.42 -25.11 -49.53
CA VAL A 21 -10.23 -24.57 -50.21
C VAL A 21 -9.84 -23.20 -49.63
N ALA A 22 -10.80 -22.35 -49.23
CA ALA A 22 -10.49 -21.11 -48.50
C ALA A 22 -9.90 -21.41 -47.10
N TYR A 23 -10.36 -22.44 -46.41
CA TYR A 23 -9.80 -22.88 -45.12
C TYR A 23 -8.40 -23.47 -45.27
N ILE A 24 -8.15 -24.25 -46.34
CA ILE A 24 -6.83 -24.82 -46.65
C ILE A 24 -5.85 -23.76 -47.17
N CYS A 25 -6.33 -22.73 -47.89
CA CYS A 25 -5.51 -21.60 -48.32
C CYS A 25 -5.27 -20.57 -47.18
N LEU A 26 -6.18 -20.43 -46.20
CA LEU A 26 -5.88 -19.69 -44.97
C LEU A 26 -4.91 -20.47 -44.05
N SER A 27 -4.94 -21.80 -44.07
CA SER A 27 -3.99 -22.64 -43.32
C SER A 27 -2.65 -22.87 -44.02
N MET A 28 -2.41 -22.28 -45.19
CA MET A 28 -1.13 -22.31 -45.91
C MET A 28 -0.43 -20.94 -45.96
N VAL A 29 -0.87 -19.97 -45.16
CA VAL A 29 0.03 -18.92 -44.68
C VAL A 29 0.56 -19.42 -43.34
N ALA A 30 1.66 -20.17 -43.40
CA ALA A 30 2.49 -20.41 -42.24
C ALA A 30 3.01 -19.04 -41.76
N GLN A 31 2.24 -18.36 -40.91
CA GLN A 31 2.84 -17.44 -39.96
C GLN A 31 3.81 -18.28 -39.13
N PRO A 32 5.05 -17.81 -38.89
CA PRO A 32 5.93 -18.53 -37.99
C PRO A 32 5.19 -18.58 -36.64
N HIS A 33 4.69 -19.76 -36.27
CA HIS A 33 4.40 -20.06 -34.88
C HIS A 33 5.74 -19.92 -34.16
N VAL A 34 6.00 -18.74 -33.62
CA VAL A 34 7.00 -18.56 -32.57
C VAL A 34 6.41 -19.34 -31.40
N TYR A 35 6.82 -20.59 -31.25
CA TYR A 35 6.57 -21.33 -30.03
C TYR A 35 7.16 -20.49 -28.90
N ALA A 36 6.38 -20.22 -27.84
CA ALA A 36 6.90 -19.63 -26.62
C ALA A 36 8.04 -20.53 -26.12
N GLU A 37 9.28 -20.12 -26.40
CA GLU A 37 10.45 -20.90 -26.04
C GLU A 37 10.81 -20.49 -24.62
N THR A 38 10.60 -21.39 -23.66
CA THR A 38 11.15 -21.19 -22.32
C THR A 38 12.62 -21.59 -22.36
N ILE A 39 13.51 -20.64 -22.08
CA ILE A 39 14.94 -20.93 -21.92
C ILE A 39 15.14 -21.37 -20.47
N THR A 40 15.36 -22.66 -20.25
CA THR A 40 15.41 -23.25 -18.91
C THR A 40 16.82 -23.32 -18.33
N ASP A 41 16.93 -23.27 -17.01
CA ASP A 41 18.18 -23.50 -16.24
C ASP A 41 19.37 -22.59 -16.63
N VAL A 42 19.10 -21.40 -17.18
CA VAL A 42 20.15 -20.43 -17.51
C VAL A 42 20.75 -19.82 -16.25
N THR A 43 22.07 -19.68 -16.21
CA THR A 43 22.77 -19.10 -15.06
C THR A 43 23.18 -17.66 -15.35
N ILE A 44 22.70 -16.72 -14.55
CA ILE A 44 22.98 -15.28 -14.68
C ILE A 44 23.28 -14.75 -13.27
N ASP A 45 24.43 -14.11 -13.09
CA ASP A 45 24.88 -13.54 -11.80
C ASP A 45 24.78 -14.51 -10.60
N GLY A 46 25.04 -15.80 -10.88
CA GLY A 46 25.01 -16.89 -9.89
C GLY A 46 23.63 -17.49 -9.62
N PHE A 47 22.55 -16.86 -10.07
CA PHE A 47 21.19 -17.40 -10.01
C PHE A 47 20.89 -18.28 -11.21
N ARG A 48 20.02 -19.27 -11.03
CA ARG A 48 19.45 -20.06 -12.13
C ARG A 48 18.03 -19.61 -12.43
N TYR A 49 17.69 -19.47 -13.71
CA TYR A 49 16.38 -19.03 -14.16
C TYR A 49 15.78 -19.95 -15.21
N ASP A 50 14.45 -19.97 -15.26
CA ASP A 50 13.71 -20.23 -16.49
C ASP A 50 13.21 -18.88 -17.04
N LEU A 51 13.43 -18.61 -18.32
CA LEU A 51 13.06 -17.35 -18.99
C LEU A 51 11.96 -17.61 -20.02
N ASP A 52 10.84 -16.93 -19.87
CA ASP A 52 9.76 -16.92 -20.85
C ASP A 52 10.06 -15.85 -21.92
N THR A 53 10.40 -16.29 -23.12
CA THR A 53 10.77 -15.41 -24.23
C THR A 53 9.59 -14.63 -24.82
N GLU A 54 8.35 -15.05 -24.59
CA GLU A 54 7.15 -14.35 -25.05
C GLU A 54 6.77 -13.24 -24.08
N THR A 55 6.59 -13.58 -22.81
CA THR A 55 6.11 -12.61 -21.79
C THR A 55 7.23 -11.75 -21.20
N LYS A 56 8.49 -12.07 -21.50
CA LYS A 56 9.68 -11.43 -20.91
C LYS A 56 9.70 -11.54 -19.38
N LYS A 57 9.13 -12.62 -18.84
CA LYS A 57 9.17 -12.94 -17.41
C LYS A 57 10.27 -13.97 -17.11
N ALA A 58 10.82 -13.90 -15.90
CA ALA A 58 11.82 -14.82 -15.40
C ALA A 58 11.34 -15.47 -14.09
N LYS A 59 11.66 -16.76 -13.95
CA LYS A 59 11.42 -17.55 -12.75
C LYS A 59 12.74 -17.98 -12.13
N VAL A 60 13.00 -17.61 -10.88
CA VAL A 60 14.19 -18.04 -10.14
C VAL A 60 14.05 -19.51 -9.77
N LYS A 61 14.89 -20.36 -10.33
CA LYS A 61 14.98 -21.80 -10.01
C LYS A 61 15.87 -22.08 -8.81
N ARG A 62 16.93 -21.28 -8.65
CA ARG A 62 17.91 -21.45 -7.57
C ARG A 62 18.65 -20.15 -7.30
N GLY A 63 18.89 -19.87 -6.03
CA GLY A 63 19.77 -18.80 -5.59
C GLY A 63 21.26 -19.06 -5.93
N PRO A 64 22.16 -18.15 -5.50
CA PRO A 64 23.59 -18.27 -5.72
C PRO A 64 24.16 -19.59 -5.18
N GLN A 65 24.85 -20.37 -6.02
CA GLN A 65 25.49 -21.61 -5.57
C GLN A 65 26.66 -21.34 -4.60
N ASP A 66 27.03 -22.38 -3.83
CA ASP A 66 28.26 -22.46 -3.02
C ASP A 66 28.43 -21.47 -1.84
N LYS A 67 27.35 -20.84 -1.37
CA LYS A 67 27.37 -20.09 -0.11
C LYS A 67 27.42 -21.07 1.08
N LYS A 68 28.62 -21.27 1.63
CA LYS A 68 28.89 -22.06 2.86
C LYS A 68 29.11 -21.17 4.10
N SER A 69 28.63 -19.94 4.05
CA SER A 69 28.76 -18.94 5.11
C SER A 69 27.50 -18.08 5.16
N PRO A 70 27.12 -17.54 6.34
CA PRO A 70 25.96 -16.68 6.51
C PRO A 70 25.88 -15.54 5.48
N TYR A 71 24.71 -15.32 4.87
CA TYR A 71 24.52 -14.24 3.90
C TYR A 71 23.05 -13.78 3.82
N HIS A 72 22.86 -12.54 3.36
CA HIS A 72 21.56 -11.99 3.02
C HIS A 72 21.25 -12.26 1.54
N LEU A 73 20.13 -12.92 1.26
CA LEU A 73 19.71 -13.25 -0.10
C LEU A 73 18.90 -12.09 -0.70
N VAL A 74 19.39 -11.51 -1.79
CA VAL A 74 18.65 -10.49 -2.55
C VAL A 74 18.18 -11.10 -3.85
N ILE A 75 16.87 -11.28 -4.01
CA ILE A 75 16.29 -11.72 -5.28
C ILE A 75 16.28 -10.50 -6.22
N PRO A 76 16.84 -10.61 -7.44
CA PRO A 76 16.85 -9.48 -8.37
C PRO A 76 15.47 -9.23 -8.95
N GLU A 77 15.16 -7.95 -9.19
CA GLU A 77 13.92 -7.50 -9.84
C GLU A 77 13.88 -7.87 -11.33
N THR A 78 15.03 -7.79 -11.99
CA THR A 78 15.20 -8.08 -13.42
C THR A 78 16.49 -8.86 -13.65
N THR A 79 16.55 -9.59 -14.76
CA THR A 79 17.78 -10.22 -15.26
C THR A 79 17.94 -9.96 -16.75
N VAL A 80 19.18 -9.98 -17.26
CA VAL A 80 19.47 -9.74 -18.67
C VAL A 80 20.08 -10.98 -19.30
N TYR A 81 19.47 -11.47 -20.37
CA TYR A 81 19.97 -12.58 -21.17
C TYR A 81 19.88 -12.22 -22.64
N ASP A 82 20.99 -12.37 -23.37
CA ASP A 82 21.09 -12.04 -24.81
C ASP A 82 20.54 -10.63 -25.15
N SER A 83 20.96 -9.63 -24.35
CA SER A 83 20.51 -8.22 -24.45
C SER A 83 19.01 -7.97 -24.23
N ILE A 84 18.24 -8.99 -23.84
CA ILE A 84 16.83 -8.89 -23.48
C ILE A 84 16.72 -8.81 -21.95
N THR A 85 15.96 -7.84 -21.46
CA THR A 85 15.63 -7.74 -20.04
C THR A 85 14.39 -8.56 -19.74
N TYR A 86 14.47 -9.38 -18.70
CA TYR A 86 13.36 -10.18 -18.18
C TYR A 86 13.02 -9.72 -16.77
N ILE A 87 11.73 -9.53 -16.49
CA ILE A 87 11.23 -9.18 -15.15
C ILE A 87 11.10 -10.45 -14.34
N VAL A 88 11.71 -10.50 -13.16
CA VAL A 88 11.65 -11.66 -12.28
C VAL A 88 10.33 -11.62 -11.52
N THR A 89 9.44 -12.58 -11.80
CA THR A 89 8.08 -12.60 -11.25
C THR A 89 7.76 -13.83 -10.41
N GLU A 90 8.63 -14.83 -10.40
CA GLU A 90 8.35 -16.10 -9.72
C GLU A 90 9.62 -16.66 -9.06
N ILE A 91 9.44 -17.26 -7.88
CA ILE A 91 10.43 -18.14 -7.25
C ILE A 91 9.87 -19.56 -7.36
N ALA A 92 10.63 -20.48 -7.96
CA ALA A 92 10.16 -21.83 -8.26
C ALA A 92 10.09 -22.73 -7.03
N ASP A 93 9.38 -23.84 -7.19
CA ASP A 93 9.36 -24.94 -6.23
C ASP A 93 10.74 -25.60 -6.08
N VAL A 94 11.10 -25.97 -4.84
CA VAL A 94 12.38 -26.61 -4.51
C VAL A 94 12.12 -28.00 -3.90
N SER A 95 11.82 -28.98 -4.76
CA SER A 95 11.39 -30.33 -4.36
C SER A 95 12.46 -31.19 -3.67
N ASN A 96 13.75 -30.90 -3.89
CA ASN A 96 14.85 -31.55 -3.19
C ASN A 96 15.43 -30.55 -2.21
N ALA A 97 15.22 -30.78 -0.92
CA ALA A 97 15.77 -30.01 0.19
C ALA A 97 17.11 -29.34 -0.17
N SER A 98 17.07 -28.04 -0.47
CA SER A 98 18.20 -27.12 -0.39
C SER A 98 18.59 -26.88 1.08
N SER A 99 18.43 -27.91 1.93
CA SER A 99 18.59 -27.86 3.39
C SER A 99 19.98 -27.39 3.81
N TYR A 100 20.99 -27.52 2.96
CA TYR A 100 22.32 -27.01 3.25
C TYR A 100 22.56 -25.55 2.86
N SER A 101 21.97 -25.04 1.76
CA SER A 101 22.20 -23.64 1.35
C SER A 101 21.28 -22.66 2.06
N ASN A 102 20.02 -23.05 2.29
CA ASN A 102 19.05 -22.22 3.00
C ASN A 102 19.43 -22.01 4.47
N TYR A 103 20.13 -22.99 5.06
CA TYR A 103 20.66 -22.89 6.41
C TYR A 103 21.55 -21.65 6.62
N TYR A 104 22.23 -21.14 5.59
CA TYR A 104 23.10 -19.97 5.71
C TYR A 104 22.39 -18.64 5.41
N ILE A 105 21.11 -18.65 5.04
CA ILE A 105 20.37 -17.41 4.80
C ILE A 105 20.09 -16.74 6.15
N THR A 106 20.56 -15.51 6.33
CA THR A 106 20.31 -14.70 7.53
C THR A 106 19.23 -13.65 7.34
N GLY A 107 18.83 -13.39 6.10
CA GLY A 107 17.80 -12.44 5.72
C GLY A 107 17.50 -12.56 4.22
N ILE A 108 16.31 -12.13 3.80
CA ILE A 108 15.86 -12.21 2.40
C ILE A 108 15.27 -10.86 2.00
N THR A 109 15.63 -10.37 0.81
CA THR A 109 14.95 -9.27 0.13
C THR A 109 14.25 -9.82 -1.10
N ILE A 110 12.91 -9.71 -1.10
CA ILE A 110 12.04 -10.10 -2.21
C ILE A 110 11.58 -8.80 -2.90
N PRO A 111 11.78 -8.61 -4.21
CA PRO A 111 11.35 -7.40 -4.91
C PRO A 111 9.83 -7.44 -5.16
N ASN A 112 9.23 -6.26 -5.33
CA ASN A 112 7.79 -6.11 -5.59
C ASN A 112 7.37 -6.46 -7.04
N THR A 113 8.19 -7.23 -7.74
CA THR A 113 7.86 -7.87 -9.01
C THR A 113 7.45 -9.34 -8.85
N ILE A 114 7.76 -9.96 -7.70
CA ILE A 114 7.42 -11.37 -7.44
C ILE A 114 5.92 -11.50 -7.20
N GLU A 115 5.27 -12.35 -7.97
CA GLU A 115 3.84 -12.67 -7.88
C GLU A 115 3.61 -14.03 -7.20
N TYR A 116 4.57 -14.96 -7.29
CA TYR A 116 4.44 -16.33 -6.79
C TYR A 116 5.73 -16.81 -6.11
N ILE A 117 5.58 -17.39 -4.91
CA ILE A 117 6.65 -18.08 -4.18
C ILE A 117 6.31 -19.56 -4.15
N GLY A 118 7.16 -20.38 -4.75
CA GLY A 118 6.93 -21.81 -4.88
C GLY A 118 7.09 -22.63 -3.61
N ASP A 119 6.67 -23.88 -3.72
CA ASP A 119 6.72 -24.84 -2.63
C ASP A 119 8.18 -25.08 -2.19
N TRP A 120 8.41 -25.21 -0.88
CA TRP A 120 9.74 -25.42 -0.28
C TRP A 120 10.81 -24.34 -0.54
N ALA A 121 10.49 -23.21 -1.21
CA ALA A 121 11.47 -22.23 -1.70
C ALA A 121 12.53 -21.79 -0.66
N PHE A 122 12.10 -21.51 0.56
CA PHE A 122 12.91 -21.02 1.69
C PHE A 122 12.78 -21.92 2.93
N ARG A 123 12.42 -23.20 2.77
CA ARG A 123 12.34 -24.14 3.89
C ARG A 123 13.68 -24.21 4.63
N ASP A 124 13.63 -24.37 5.94
CA ASP A 124 14.76 -24.54 6.85
C ASP A 124 15.78 -23.38 6.85
N CYS A 125 15.36 -22.13 6.59
CA CYS A 125 16.23 -20.96 6.82
C CYS A 125 16.43 -20.69 8.33
N LYS A 126 16.95 -21.66 9.09
CA LYS A 126 17.04 -21.65 10.56
C LYS A 126 17.89 -20.52 11.15
N ASN A 127 18.84 -20.00 10.37
CA ASN A 127 19.67 -18.86 10.76
C ASN A 127 19.12 -17.50 10.31
N PHE A 128 17.93 -17.47 9.70
CA PHE A 128 17.27 -16.22 9.35
C PHE A 128 17.00 -15.39 10.62
N LYS A 129 17.26 -14.09 10.54
CA LYS A 129 17.12 -13.12 11.63
C LYS A 129 16.36 -11.90 11.14
N GLY A 130 15.71 -11.20 12.06
CA GLY A 130 14.95 -10.00 11.76
C GLY A 130 13.61 -10.29 11.10
N ASP A 131 13.15 -9.31 10.33
CA ASP A 131 11.82 -9.30 9.71
C ASP A 131 11.83 -10.03 8.36
N LEU A 132 10.73 -10.72 8.05
CA LEU A 132 10.43 -11.20 6.70
C LEU A 132 9.33 -10.33 6.11
N ILE A 133 9.65 -9.67 4.99
CA ILE A 133 8.71 -8.84 4.24
C ILE A 133 8.32 -9.58 2.96
N ILE A 134 7.06 -9.98 2.87
CA ILE A 134 6.43 -10.47 1.64
C ILE A 134 5.84 -9.24 0.90
N PRO A 135 6.31 -8.90 -0.30
CA PRO A 135 5.85 -7.71 -1.03
C PRO A 135 4.37 -7.77 -1.43
N ASN A 136 3.78 -6.60 -1.71
CA ASN A 136 2.37 -6.46 -2.11
C ASN A 136 2.04 -7.14 -3.44
N SER A 137 3.03 -7.37 -4.31
CA SER A 137 2.85 -8.09 -5.57
C SER A 137 2.61 -9.59 -5.41
N VAL A 138 3.04 -10.19 -4.29
CA VAL A 138 2.96 -11.64 -4.07
C VAL A 138 1.51 -12.03 -3.83
N LYS A 139 0.96 -12.87 -4.69
CA LYS A 139 -0.40 -13.41 -4.60
C LYS A 139 -0.46 -14.78 -3.98
N HIS A 140 0.61 -15.56 -4.10
CA HIS A 140 0.63 -16.96 -3.72
C HIS A 140 1.92 -17.33 -3.00
N ILE A 141 1.77 -17.99 -1.85
CA ILE A 141 2.85 -18.59 -1.08
C ILE A 141 2.64 -20.11 -1.06
N GLY A 142 3.59 -20.85 -1.63
CA GLY A 142 3.54 -22.28 -1.77
C GLY A 142 3.71 -23.05 -0.46
N SER A 143 3.42 -24.34 -0.53
CA SER A 143 3.51 -25.29 0.57
C SER A 143 4.93 -25.36 1.13
N LEU A 144 5.07 -25.38 2.46
CA LEU A 144 6.36 -25.48 3.17
C LEU A 144 7.39 -24.39 2.80
N SER A 145 7.00 -23.35 2.08
CA SER A 145 7.90 -22.34 1.50
C SER A 145 8.78 -21.65 2.52
N PHE A 146 8.29 -21.35 3.72
CA PHE A 146 9.03 -20.76 4.84
C PHE A 146 9.00 -21.65 6.08
N SER A 147 8.71 -22.94 5.95
CA SER A 147 8.66 -23.84 7.11
C SER A 147 10.02 -23.96 7.81
N GLU A 148 10.02 -23.99 9.14
CA GLU A 148 11.19 -24.04 10.01
C GLU A 148 12.17 -22.87 9.80
N CYS A 149 11.71 -21.71 9.34
CA CYS A 149 12.53 -20.51 9.25
C CYS A 149 12.85 -19.94 10.63
N GLY A 150 14.12 -19.58 10.82
CA GLY A 150 14.53 -18.65 11.84
C GLY A 150 13.85 -17.30 11.60
N GLY A 151 13.54 -16.59 12.65
CA GLY A 151 12.91 -15.28 12.59
C GLY A 151 13.00 -14.72 13.98
N THR A 152 13.51 -13.50 14.12
CA THR A 152 13.55 -12.82 15.42
C THR A 152 12.80 -11.49 15.38
N GLY A 153 12.20 -11.18 14.23
CA GLY A 153 11.42 -9.97 13.98
C GLY A 153 10.02 -10.32 13.48
N LYS A 154 9.41 -9.38 12.78
CA LYS A 154 8.01 -9.43 12.31
C LYS A 154 7.89 -10.23 11.01
N LEU A 155 6.72 -10.85 10.83
CA LEU A 155 6.26 -11.32 9.53
C LEU A 155 5.32 -10.26 8.94
N VAL A 156 5.71 -9.66 7.82
CA VAL A 156 4.89 -8.68 7.09
C VAL A 156 4.38 -9.34 5.83
N LEU A 157 3.07 -9.57 5.75
CA LEU A 157 2.39 -10.12 4.59
C LEU A 157 1.86 -8.99 3.70
N GLY A 158 2.15 -9.05 2.40
CA GLY A 158 1.74 -8.02 1.44
C GLY A 158 0.24 -8.02 1.17
N ASN A 159 -0.32 -6.85 0.89
CA ASN A 159 -1.77 -6.62 0.71
C ASN A 159 -2.38 -7.21 -0.57
N GLY A 160 -1.57 -7.87 -1.41
CA GLY A 160 -2.04 -8.62 -2.59
C GLY A 160 -2.07 -10.13 -2.40
N LEU A 161 -1.73 -10.63 -1.20
CA LEU A 161 -1.64 -12.06 -0.91
C LEU A 161 -3.04 -12.70 -0.87
N GLU A 162 -3.29 -13.65 -1.76
CA GLU A 162 -4.57 -14.35 -1.91
C GLU A 162 -4.55 -15.75 -1.27
N TYR A 163 -3.40 -16.44 -1.33
CA TYR A 163 -3.26 -17.85 -0.95
C TYR A 163 -2.02 -18.13 -0.09
N ILE A 164 -2.22 -18.85 1.01
CA ILE A 164 -1.16 -19.36 1.89
C ILE A 164 -1.20 -20.89 1.91
N GLY A 165 -0.15 -21.52 1.40
CA GLY A 165 -0.06 -22.97 1.20
C GLY A 165 0.15 -23.80 2.46
N ARG A 166 0.07 -25.12 2.27
CA ARG A 166 0.14 -26.10 3.36
C ARG A 166 1.47 -26.01 4.09
N SER A 167 1.44 -25.88 5.41
CA SER A 167 2.64 -25.70 6.24
C SER A 167 3.55 -24.53 5.80
N ALA A 168 3.05 -23.53 5.06
CA ALA A 168 3.88 -22.46 4.48
C ALA A 168 4.84 -21.83 5.50
N PHE A 169 4.39 -21.58 6.72
CA PHE A 169 5.18 -21.01 7.81
C PHE A 169 5.33 -21.95 9.01
N GLU A 170 5.00 -23.25 8.90
CA GLU A 170 5.05 -24.20 10.02
C GLU A 170 6.38 -24.10 10.80
N LYS A 171 6.31 -23.93 12.13
CA LYS A 171 7.45 -23.80 13.06
C LYS A 171 8.38 -22.60 12.80
N SER A 172 7.94 -21.61 12.04
CA SER A 172 8.69 -20.36 11.90
C SER A 172 8.71 -19.59 13.22
N LYS A 173 9.79 -18.84 13.47
CA LYS A 173 10.00 -18.15 14.75
C LYS A 173 9.73 -16.64 14.74
N PHE A 174 9.06 -16.13 13.70
CA PHE A 174 8.61 -14.74 13.64
C PHE A 174 7.75 -14.35 14.86
N THR A 175 7.75 -13.06 15.19
CA THR A 175 7.21 -12.53 16.46
C THR A 175 6.28 -11.34 16.25
N GLY A 176 5.55 -10.98 17.31
CA GLY A 176 4.65 -9.82 17.35
C GLY A 176 3.22 -10.18 16.93
N SER A 177 2.57 -9.28 16.20
CA SER A 177 1.24 -9.47 15.61
C SER A 177 1.30 -10.33 14.34
N LEU A 178 0.41 -11.32 14.20
CA LEU A 178 0.18 -12.00 12.94
C LEU A 178 -0.94 -11.29 12.16
N ASN A 179 -0.55 -10.40 11.25
CA ASN A 179 -1.48 -9.64 10.41
C ASN A 179 -1.69 -10.36 9.08
N ILE A 180 -2.84 -11.01 8.93
CA ILE A 180 -3.26 -11.62 7.66
C ILE A 180 -3.95 -10.53 6.82
N PRO A 181 -3.58 -10.31 5.56
CA PRO A 181 -4.15 -9.23 4.75
C PRO A 181 -5.57 -9.54 4.29
N GLU A 182 -6.41 -8.50 4.13
CA GLU A 182 -7.80 -8.57 3.63
C GLU A 182 -7.92 -9.08 2.17
N SER A 183 -6.81 -9.29 1.48
CA SER A 183 -6.81 -9.97 0.17
C SER A 183 -6.80 -11.49 0.29
N THR A 184 -6.46 -12.05 1.47
CA THR A 184 -6.28 -13.49 1.64
C THR A 184 -7.64 -14.19 1.64
N THR A 185 -7.81 -15.16 0.76
CA THR A 185 -9.08 -15.90 0.61
C THR A 185 -8.97 -17.35 1.07
N TYR A 186 -7.75 -17.90 1.12
CA TYR A 186 -7.48 -19.31 1.37
C TYR A 186 -6.22 -19.51 2.20
N ILE A 187 -6.35 -20.21 3.34
CA ILE A 187 -5.24 -20.58 4.21
C ILE A 187 -5.28 -22.10 4.40
N ASP A 188 -4.28 -22.79 3.87
CA ASP A 188 -4.27 -24.24 3.86
C ASP A 188 -3.81 -24.83 5.21
N SER A 189 -3.89 -26.15 5.32
CA SER A 189 -3.64 -26.92 6.54
C SER A 189 -2.23 -26.68 7.04
N PHE A 190 -2.08 -26.59 8.37
CA PHE A 190 -0.80 -26.36 9.05
C PHE A 190 -0.07 -25.06 8.70
N ALA A 191 -0.65 -24.13 7.94
CA ALA A 191 0.03 -22.94 7.41
C ALA A 191 0.91 -22.20 8.44
N PHE A 192 0.41 -22.01 9.67
CA PHE A 192 1.12 -21.38 10.79
C PHE A 192 1.30 -22.32 11.99
N TYR A 193 1.19 -23.64 11.80
CA TYR A 193 1.29 -24.60 12.90
C TYR A 193 2.61 -24.43 13.69
N LEU A 194 2.53 -24.39 15.02
CA LEU A 194 3.67 -24.22 15.94
C LEU A 194 4.50 -22.92 15.73
N CYS A 195 3.86 -21.84 15.26
CA CYS A 195 4.46 -20.50 15.23
C CYS A 195 4.28 -19.77 16.58
N GLU A 196 5.09 -20.15 17.57
CA GLU A 196 4.94 -19.72 18.96
C GLU A 196 5.30 -18.25 19.25
N GLY A 197 5.91 -17.53 18.31
CA GLY A 197 6.40 -16.16 18.54
C GLY A 197 5.33 -15.07 18.47
N PHE A 198 4.14 -15.38 17.94
CA PHE A 198 3.04 -14.42 17.86
C PHE A 198 2.31 -14.30 19.18
N THR A 199 2.02 -13.07 19.62
CA THR A 199 1.56 -12.80 21.00
C THR A 199 0.26 -12.00 21.12
N GLU A 200 -0.11 -11.26 20.08
CA GLU A 200 -1.30 -10.42 20.07
C GLU A 200 -2.56 -11.21 19.65
N SER A 201 -3.71 -10.56 19.68
CA SER A 201 -4.97 -11.14 19.20
C SER A 201 -4.89 -11.60 17.74
N LEU A 202 -5.53 -12.73 17.43
CA LEU A 202 -5.54 -13.29 16.08
C LEU A 202 -6.79 -12.85 15.34
N ILE A 203 -6.61 -12.14 14.24
CA ILE A 203 -7.69 -11.70 13.35
C ILE A 203 -7.65 -12.53 12.08
N ILE A 204 -8.71 -13.29 11.82
CA ILE A 204 -8.97 -13.88 10.51
C ILE A 204 -9.81 -12.88 9.69
N PRO A 205 -9.28 -12.31 8.59
CA PRO A 205 -9.95 -11.29 7.79
C PRO A 205 -11.30 -11.71 7.22
N ASP A 206 -12.12 -10.71 6.84
CA ASP A 206 -13.46 -10.93 6.30
C ASP A 206 -13.44 -11.62 4.94
N SER A 207 -12.33 -11.55 4.20
CA SER A 207 -12.12 -12.16 2.90
C SER A 207 -11.85 -13.67 2.94
N VAL A 208 -11.40 -14.21 4.08
CA VAL A 208 -10.99 -15.61 4.18
C VAL A 208 -12.23 -16.50 4.10
N SER A 209 -12.24 -17.42 3.13
CA SER A 209 -13.36 -18.35 2.93
C SER A 209 -13.07 -19.76 3.46
N TYR A 210 -11.79 -20.14 3.46
CA TYR A 210 -11.32 -21.48 3.82
C TYR A 210 -10.13 -21.41 4.78
N LEU A 211 -10.24 -22.19 5.85
CA LEU A 211 -9.19 -22.44 6.82
C LEU A 211 -8.90 -23.94 6.89
N GLY A 212 -7.66 -24.35 6.64
CA GLY A 212 -7.25 -25.74 6.70
C GLY A 212 -7.13 -26.30 8.12
N GLY A 213 -7.02 -27.62 8.22
CA GLY A 213 -6.84 -28.28 9.51
C GLY A 213 -5.50 -27.91 10.14
N TYR A 214 -5.48 -27.69 11.46
CA TYR A 214 -4.30 -27.20 12.20
C TYR A 214 -3.65 -25.90 11.65
N ALA A 215 -4.32 -25.14 10.78
CA ALA A 215 -3.73 -23.96 10.14
C ALA A 215 -3.13 -22.96 11.15
N PHE A 216 -3.77 -22.79 12.30
CA PHE A 216 -3.32 -21.98 13.43
C PHE A 216 -3.22 -22.81 14.71
N GLY A 217 -2.81 -24.08 14.59
CA GLY A 217 -2.64 -24.95 15.76
C GLY A 217 -1.36 -24.61 16.54
N ALA A 218 -1.45 -24.68 17.86
CA ALA A 218 -0.34 -24.48 18.80
C ALA A 218 0.39 -23.13 18.65
N LEU A 219 -0.38 -22.05 18.51
CA LEU A 219 0.11 -20.68 18.65
C LEU A 219 0.05 -20.27 20.13
N GLU A 220 0.95 -20.82 20.94
CA GLU A 220 0.88 -20.72 22.41
C GLU A 220 1.05 -19.29 22.96
N GLY A 221 1.62 -18.37 22.18
CA GLY A 221 1.77 -16.97 22.57
C GLY A 221 0.52 -16.11 22.36
N ILE A 222 -0.40 -16.52 21.47
CA ILE A 222 -1.58 -15.72 21.11
C ILE A 222 -2.50 -15.57 22.33
N SER A 223 -2.89 -14.34 22.63
CA SER A 223 -3.76 -13.99 23.76
C SER A 223 -4.83 -12.96 23.37
N GLY A 224 -5.77 -12.68 24.27
CA GLY A 224 -6.87 -11.76 23.99
C GLY A 224 -7.96 -12.42 23.14
N THR A 225 -8.25 -11.85 21.96
CA THR A 225 -9.42 -12.24 21.17
C THR A 225 -9.04 -12.96 19.87
N LEU A 226 -9.76 -14.06 19.57
CA LEU A 226 -9.76 -14.70 18.26
C LEU A 226 -10.97 -14.21 17.45
N TYR A 227 -10.72 -13.54 16.32
CA TYR A 227 -11.78 -13.10 15.40
C TYR A 227 -11.86 -14.01 14.17
N ILE A 228 -13.07 -14.45 13.84
CA ILE A 228 -13.38 -15.26 12.64
C ILE A 228 -14.22 -14.40 11.68
N GLY A 229 -13.62 -13.97 10.57
CA GLY A 229 -14.21 -13.07 9.59
C GLY A 229 -15.47 -13.59 8.87
N LYS A 230 -16.20 -12.66 8.25
CA LYS A 230 -17.56 -12.87 7.68
C LYS A 230 -17.65 -13.94 6.59
N SER A 231 -16.63 -14.06 5.71
CA SER A 231 -16.67 -15.02 4.60
C SER A 231 -16.27 -16.44 5.00
N VAL A 232 -15.76 -16.64 6.23
CA VAL A 232 -15.33 -17.96 6.70
C VAL A 232 -16.54 -18.87 6.74
N ASN A 233 -16.55 -19.88 5.88
CA ASN A 233 -17.61 -20.88 5.78
C ASN A 233 -17.07 -22.31 5.85
N GLN A 234 -15.75 -22.49 5.86
CA GLN A 234 -15.07 -23.77 5.93
C GLN A 234 -13.89 -23.69 6.88
N ILE A 235 -13.93 -24.49 7.94
CA ILE A 235 -12.85 -24.58 8.93
C ILE A 235 -12.45 -26.05 9.09
N GLY A 236 -11.17 -26.35 8.91
CA GLY A 236 -10.62 -27.68 9.07
C GLY A 236 -10.58 -28.11 10.55
N VAL A 237 -10.54 -29.42 10.76
CA VAL A 237 -10.37 -30.03 12.09
C VAL A 237 -9.11 -29.46 12.78
N ASP A 238 -9.24 -29.17 14.08
CA ASP A 238 -8.15 -28.68 14.93
C ASP A 238 -7.47 -27.39 14.44
N CYS A 239 -8.14 -26.60 13.58
CA CYS A 239 -7.61 -25.36 13.00
C CYS A 239 -6.94 -24.44 14.04
N PHE A 240 -7.57 -24.28 15.21
CA PHE A 240 -7.11 -23.46 16.33
C PHE A 240 -6.80 -24.29 17.58
N SER A 241 -6.48 -25.58 17.41
CA SER A 241 -6.16 -26.48 18.54
C SER A 241 -4.97 -25.95 19.35
N TRP A 242 -5.06 -26.01 20.68
CA TRP A 242 -4.10 -25.46 21.65
C TRP A 242 -3.96 -23.93 21.64
N THR A 243 -4.14 -23.26 20.51
CA THR A 243 -4.26 -21.79 20.45
C THR A 243 -5.45 -21.32 21.27
N CYS A 244 -6.57 -22.04 21.21
CA CYS A 244 -7.73 -21.78 22.05
C CYS A 244 -7.50 -21.98 23.55
N ASN A 245 -6.32 -22.45 23.99
CA ASN A 245 -5.99 -22.51 25.41
C ASN A 245 -5.78 -21.12 26.02
N HIS A 246 -5.31 -20.15 25.23
CA HIS A 246 -4.75 -18.88 25.74
C HIS A 246 -5.56 -17.63 25.34
N VAL A 247 -6.59 -17.80 24.51
CA VAL A 247 -7.50 -16.70 24.14
C VAL A 247 -8.58 -16.51 25.20
N ASP A 248 -8.89 -15.26 25.51
CA ASP A 248 -9.94 -14.84 26.44
C ASP A 248 -11.33 -14.91 25.81
N SER A 249 -11.41 -14.73 24.48
CA SER A 249 -12.68 -14.68 23.75
C SER A 249 -12.55 -15.16 22.31
N ILE A 250 -13.65 -15.73 21.79
CA ILE A 250 -13.80 -16.17 20.39
C ILE A 250 -15.00 -15.46 19.77
N ILE A 251 -14.77 -14.70 18.71
CA ILE A 251 -15.74 -13.84 18.05
C ILE A 251 -15.98 -14.33 16.63
N ILE A 252 -17.23 -14.65 16.31
CA ILE A 252 -17.56 -15.33 15.07
C ILE A 252 -18.53 -14.51 14.22
N TYR A 253 -18.03 -14.02 13.09
CA TYR A 253 -18.83 -13.38 12.04
C TYR A 253 -19.20 -14.34 10.90
N GLY A 254 -18.37 -15.36 10.64
CA GLY A 254 -18.55 -16.32 9.55
C GLY A 254 -19.91 -17.01 9.53
N ASN A 255 -20.58 -17.00 8.38
CA ASN A 255 -21.86 -17.67 8.19
C ASN A 255 -21.70 -19.06 7.54
N ASN A 256 -22.60 -19.98 7.86
CA ASN A 256 -22.63 -21.35 7.37
C ASN A 256 -21.32 -22.10 7.62
N LEU A 257 -20.84 -22.02 8.87
CA LEU A 257 -19.58 -22.60 9.29
C LEU A 257 -19.63 -24.12 9.15
N LYS A 258 -18.87 -24.66 8.20
CA LYS A 258 -18.75 -26.10 7.96
C LYS A 258 -17.41 -26.62 8.43
N ILE A 259 -17.41 -27.80 9.05
CA ILE A 259 -16.17 -28.49 9.38
C ILE A 259 -15.75 -29.30 8.16
N VAL A 260 -14.55 -29.06 7.64
CA VAL A 260 -14.04 -29.78 6.48
C VAL A 260 -13.24 -31.00 6.92
N ASN A 261 -13.39 -32.11 6.18
CA ASN A 261 -12.67 -33.38 6.34
C ASN A 261 -13.06 -34.29 7.53
N SER A 262 -14.30 -34.18 8.03
CA SER A 262 -15.00 -35.10 8.96
C SER A 262 -14.48 -35.24 10.40
N THR A 263 -15.44 -35.37 11.34
CA THR A 263 -15.34 -35.56 12.81
C THR A 263 -14.11 -34.97 13.50
N GLY A 264 -14.19 -33.69 13.89
CA GLY A 264 -13.21 -33.07 14.76
C GLY A 264 -13.58 -31.62 15.07
N ASN A 265 -12.94 -31.01 16.07
CA ASN A 265 -13.29 -29.70 16.60
C ASN A 265 -12.26 -28.65 16.16
N PRO A 266 -12.63 -27.65 15.35
CA PRO A 266 -11.70 -26.59 14.95
C PRO A 266 -11.17 -25.75 16.11
N PHE A 267 -11.94 -25.60 17.19
CA PHE A 267 -11.62 -24.81 18.38
C PHE A 267 -11.26 -25.71 19.58
N HIS A 268 -10.55 -26.81 19.32
CA HIS A 268 -10.16 -27.76 20.36
C HIS A 268 -9.23 -27.13 21.42
N SER A 269 -9.52 -27.43 22.68
CA SER A 269 -8.75 -26.99 23.84
C SER A 269 -8.91 -27.95 25.01
N THR A 270 -7.81 -28.21 25.72
CA THR A 270 -7.75 -29.08 26.90
C THR A 270 -7.76 -28.31 28.22
N GLY A 271 -7.77 -26.97 28.18
CA GLY A 271 -7.67 -26.12 29.36
C GLY A 271 -7.86 -24.64 29.07
N SER A 272 -8.90 -24.29 28.31
CA SER A 272 -9.11 -22.93 27.80
C SER A 272 -9.30 -21.87 28.89
N ASP A 273 -8.63 -20.73 28.69
CA ASP A 273 -8.87 -19.48 29.39
C ASP A 273 -10.07 -18.69 28.84
N CYS A 274 -10.68 -19.14 27.73
CA CYS A 274 -11.78 -18.45 27.08
C CYS A 274 -13.00 -18.32 28.00
N ARG A 275 -13.46 -17.08 28.17
CA ARG A 275 -14.59 -16.67 29.01
C ARG A 275 -15.81 -16.28 28.17
N LEU A 276 -15.62 -15.95 26.90
CA LEU A 276 -16.68 -15.49 26.00
C LEU A 276 -16.61 -16.16 24.61
N ILE A 277 -17.73 -16.73 24.17
CA ILE A 277 -17.96 -17.06 22.75
C ILE A 277 -19.10 -16.18 22.24
N TYR A 278 -18.86 -15.46 21.15
CA TYR A 278 -19.84 -14.60 20.52
C TYR A 278 -20.13 -15.03 19.08
N PHE A 279 -21.42 -15.04 18.72
CA PHE A 279 -21.91 -15.25 17.36
C PHE A 279 -22.65 -14.01 16.88
N SER A 280 -22.16 -13.38 15.81
CA SER A 280 -22.84 -12.26 15.17
C SER A 280 -24.19 -12.65 14.58
N ASN A 281 -25.02 -11.64 14.26
CA ASN A 281 -26.31 -11.83 13.59
C ASN A 281 -26.20 -12.42 12.17
N GLN A 282 -25.00 -12.62 11.64
CA GLN A 282 -24.80 -13.23 10.33
C GLN A 282 -24.72 -14.76 10.41
N VAL A 283 -24.41 -15.33 11.58
CA VAL A 283 -24.23 -16.78 11.75
C VAL A 283 -25.60 -17.48 11.72
N LYS A 284 -25.98 -18.06 10.58
CA LYS A 284 -27.28 -18.74 10.42
C LYS A 284 -27.21 -20.25 10.59
N SER A 285 -26.08 -20.86 10.27
CA SER A 285 -25.86 -22.28 10.50
C SER A 285 -24.42 -22.58 10.92
N ILE A 286 -24.29 -23.65 11.71
CA ILE A 286 -23.04 -24.07 12.33
C ILE A 286 -22.99 -25.60 12.23
N ASP A 287 -21.90 -26.17 11.71
CA ASP A 287 -21.76 -27.63 11.76
C ASP A 287 -21.69 -28.09 13.21
N ARG A 288 -22.30 -29.23 13.48
CA ARG A 288 -22.14 -29.87 14.78
C ARG A 288 -20.67 -30.12 15.08
N ASP A 289 -20.36 -30.27 16.35
CA ASP A 289 -19.02 -30.57 16.83
C ASP A 289 -17.98 -29.44 16.67
N ILE A 290 -18.38 -28.26 16.19
CA ILE A 290 -17.47 -27.12 16.06
C ILE A 290 -16.89 -26.66 17.41
N PHE A 291 -17.57 -26.98 18.52
CA PHE A 291 -17.06 -26.81 19.88
C PHE A 291 -17.10 -28.13 20.68
N ALA A 292 -17.33 -29.28 20.03
CA ALA A 292 -17.33 -30.58 20.70
C ALA A 292 -15.94 -30.89 21.23
N THR A 293 -15.79 -31.59 22.36
CA THR A 293 -14.49 -31.98 22.96
C THR A 293 -13.72 -30.90 23.71
N THR A 294 -14.25 -29.69 23.84
CA THR A 294 -13.52 -28.61 24.52
C THR A 294 -13.77 -28.55 26.02
N TYR A 295 -12.70 -28.49 26.82
CA TYR A 295 -12.76 -28.19 28.25
C TYR A 295 -12.73 -26.68 28.49
N TYR A 296 -13.74 -25.97 27.97
CA TYR A 296 -14.01 -24.55 28.28
C TYR A 296 -14.53 -24.39 29.71
N LYS A 297 -13.73 -24.79 30.70
CA LYS A 297 -14.09 -24.82 32.12
C LYS A 297 -14.38 -23.42 32.70
N ASN A 298 -13.83 -22.39 32.05
CA ASN A 298 -13.90 -20.98 32.44
C ASN A 298 -14.90 -20.18 31.60
N LEU A 299 -15.64 -20.81 30.67
CA LEU A 299 -16.59 -20.07 29.85
C LEU A 299 -17.74 -19.55 30.70
N GLU A 300 -17.90 -18.24 30.69
CA GLU A 300 -18.90 -17.52 31.47
C GLU A 300 -20.09 -17.13 30.61
N GLU A 301 -19.83 -16.73 29.36
CA GLU A 301 -20.86 -16.21 28.48
C GLU A 301 -20.78 -16.82 27.08
N VAL A 302 -21.96 -17.17 26.57
CA VAL A 302 -22.18 -17.41 25.16
C VAL A 302 -23.19 -16.37 24.69
N ILE A 303 -22.84 -15.57 23.70
CA ILE A 303 -23.69 -14.49 23.20
C ILE A 303 -24.03 -14.78 21.76
N SER A 304 -25.31 -14.68 21.42
CA SER A 304 -25.76 -14.82 20.05
C SER A 304 -26.65 -13.64 19.68
N ASP A 305 -26.26 -12.93 18.62
CA ASP A 305 -26.99 -11.78 18.09
C ASP A 305 -28.15 -12.16 17.18
N ASN A 306 -28.47 -13.44 17.09
CA ASN A 306 -29.45 -13.93 16.14
C ASN A 306 -30.83 -13.97 16.80
N PRO A 307 -31.85 -13.24 16.29
CA PRO A 307 -33.20 -13.36 16.84
C PRO A 307 -33.78 -14.77 16.68
N THR A 308 -33.31 -15.50 15.67
CA THR A 308 -33.58 -16.93 15.47
C THR A 308 -32.28 -17.71 15.67
N PRO A 309 -32.25 -18.73 16.55
CA PRO A 309 -31.02 -19.46 16.86
C PRO A 309 -30.34 -20.01 15.60
N PRO A 310 -29.00 -19.91 15.50
CA PRO A 310 -28.25 -20.57 14.43
C PRO A 310 -28.57 -22.07 14.40
N VAL A 311 -28.84 -22.60 13.22
CA VAL A 311 -29.20 -24.02 13.05
C VAL A 311 -27.95 -24.87 13.05
N PHE A 312 -27.89 -25.86 13.93
CA PHE A 312 -26.83 -26.86 13.87
C PHE A 312 -27.07 -27.86 12.74
N THR A 313 -26.10 -27.97 11.83
CA THR A 313 -26.15 -28.88 10.68
C THR A 313 -25.26 -30.09 10.89
N SER A 314 -25.40 -31.09 10.01
CA SER A 314 -24.58 -32.29 9.99
C SER A 314 -24.32 -32.68 8.54
N SER A 315 -23.07 -32.54 8.09
CA SER A 315 -22.67 -32.90 6.73
C SER A 315 -22.67 -34.42 6.45
N ASP A 316 -22.52 -35.27 7.48
CA ASP A 316 -22.35 -36.73 7.35
C ASP A 316 -23.55 -37.57 7.87
N GLY A 317 -24.67 -36.90 8.20
CA GLY A 317 -25.90 -37.54 8.69
C GLY A 317 -25.84 -38.18 10.10
N LYS A 318 -24.75 -38.03 10.86
CA LYS A 318 -24.63 -38.59 12.23
C LYS A 318 -25.18 -37.66 13.32
N THR A 319 -25.20 -38.16 14.57
CA THR A 319 -25.48 -37.37 15.77
C THR A 319 -24.18 -36.84 16.37
N GLY A 320 -24.08 -35.53 16.63
CA GLY A 320 -22.97 -34.92 17.37
C GLY A 320 -23.47 -34.02 18.49
N VAL A 321 -22.64 -33.11 18.97
CA VAL A 321 -22.95 -32.17 20.06
C VAL A 321 -22.69 -30.73 19.62
N GLY A 322 -23.53 -29.79 20.07
CA GLY A 322 -23.28 -28.36 19.87
C GLY A 322 -22.20 -27.85 20.84
N PHE A 323 -22.55 -27.80 22.13
CA PHE A 323 -21.61 -27.47 23.22
C PHE A 323 -21.40 -28.69 24.13
N TYR A 324 -20.14 -28.97 24.47
CA TYR A 324 -19.74 -30.10 25.30
C TYR A 324 -19.47 -29.71 26.76
N GLY A 325 -19.48 -30.69 27.67
CA GLY A 325 -19.10 -30.51 29.07
C GLY A 325 -20.09 -29.67 29.90
N THR A 326 -19.55 -29.01 30.95
CA THR A 326 -20.34 -28.22 31.93
C THR A 326 -20.69 -26.82 31.43
N VAL A 327 -20.29 -26.45 30.21
CA VAL A 327 -20.56 -25.11 29.63
C VAL A 327 -22.04 -24.77 29.71
N LYS A 328 -22.91 -25.72 29.34
CA LYS A 328 -24.36 -25.54 29.28
C LYS A 328 -25.01 -25.37 30.67
N GLU A 329 -24.30 -25.76 31.72
CA GLU A 329 -24.74 -25.64 33.11
C GLU A 329 -24.24 -24.34 33.75
N LYS A 330 -23.04 -23.88 33.38
CA LYS A 330 -22.36 -22.74 34.02
C LYS A 330 -22.50 -21.42 33.27
N ALA A 331 -22.37 -21.45 31.94
CA ALA A 331 -22.35 -20.25 31.13
C ALA A 331 -23.76 -19.66 30.97
N VAL A 332 -23.84 -18.34 30.91
CA VAL A 332 -25.05 -17.60 30.55
C VAL A 332 -25.14 -17.52 29.04
N LEU A 333 -26.22 -18.02 28.46
CA LEU A 333 -26.56 -17.78 27.07
C LEU A 333 -27.34 -16.47 26.95
N LYS A 334 -26.72 -15.42 26.41
CA LYS A 334 -27.37 -14.14 26.13
C LYS A 334 -27.89 -14.10 24.70
N VAL A 335 -29.17 -13.78 24.53
CA VAL A 335 -29.89 -13.74 23.24
C VAL A 335 -30.68 -12.43 23.08
N PRO A 336 -31.09 -12.05 21.86
CA PRO A 336 -31.80 -10.79 21.68
C PRO A 336 -33.16 -10.78 22.42
N VAL A 337 -33.62 -9.59 22.79
CA VAL A 337 -34.95 -9.40 23.41
C VAL A 337 -36.04 -10.03 22.54
N GLY A 338 -36.89 -10.87 23.14
CA GLY A 338 -37.96 -11.61 22.46
C GLY A 338 -37.56 -12.98 21.89
N SER A 339 -36.29 -13.39 22.01
CA SER A 339 -35.79 -14.63 21.38
C SER A 339 -35.73 -15.84 22.31
N ILE A 340 -35.95 -15.70 23.62
CA ILE A 340 -35.78 -16.80 24.59
C ILE A 340 -36.51 -18.08 24.16
N GLU A 341 -37.79 -17.98 23.76
CA GLU A 341 -38.59 -19.17 23.44
C GLU A 341 -38.09 -19.88 22.17
N ALA A 342 -37.56 -19.13 21.19
CA ALA A 342 -36.92 -19.72 20.03
C ALA A 342 -35.68 -20.54 20.45
N TYR A 343 -34.81 -20.00 21.31
CA TYR A 343 -33.62 -20.70 21.83
C TYR A 343 -33.97 -21.90 22.70
N LYS A 344 -35.01 -21.82 23.55
CA LYS A 344 -35.49 -22.97 24.35
C LYS A 344 -36.06 -24.11 23.51
N SER A 345 -36.49 -23.84 22.27
CA SER A 345 -37.00 -24.86 21.36
C SER A 345 -35.91 -25.45 20.44
N ALA A 346 -34.81 -24.72 20.22
CA ALA A 346 -33.80 -25.07 19.24
C ALA A 346 -32.81 -26.13 19.74
N THR A 347 -32.42 -27.03 18.83
CA THR A 347 -31.45 -28.10 19.11
C THR A 347 -30.12 -27.54 19.61
N TYR A 348 -29.58 -28.18 20.65
CA TYR A 348 -28.38 -27.80 21.42
C TYR A 348 -28.46 -26.47 22.19
N TRP A 349 -29.10 -25.44 21.66
CA TRP A 349 -29.32 -24.18 22.38
C TRP A 349 -30.21 -24.36 23.61
N LYS A 350 -31.26 -25.18 23.50
CA LYS A 350 -32.18 -25.52 24.61
C LYS A 350 -31.52 -26.18 25.81
N ASP A 351 -30.31 -26.70 25.65
CA ASP A 351 -29.60 -27.40 26.71
C ASP A 351 -28.99 -26.43 27.74
N PHE A 352 -28.83 -25.13 27.40
CA PHE A 352 -28.36 -24.11 28.34
C PHE A 352 -29.36 -23.91 29.49
N LYS A 353 -28.86 -23.93 30.72
CA LYS A 353 -29.69 -23.76 31.93
C LYS A 353 -30.04 -22.31 32.24
N ASN A 354 -29.19 -21.38 31.83
CA ASN A 354 -29.37 -19.95 32.06
C ASN A 354 -29.40 -19.23 30.71
N ILE A 355 -30.60 -18.90 30.22
CA ILE A 355 -30.80 -18.12 29.00
C ILE A 355 -31.38 -16.77 29.40
N GLN A 356 -30.71 -15.69 29.00
CA GLN A 356 -31.08 -14.32 29.34
C GLN A 356 -31.22 -13.49 28.07
N GLU A 357 -32.12 -12.53 28.11
CA GLU A 357 -32.15 -11.49 27.10
C GLU A 357 -31.09 -10.44 27.42
N PHE A 358 -30.49 -9.88 26.39
CA PHE A 358 -29.60 -8.73 26.53
C PHE A 358 -29.93 -7.66 25.49
N THR A 359 -29.56 -6.44 25.82
CA THR A 359 -29.45 -5.34 24.87
C THR A 359 -27.98 -5.15 24.54
N HIS A 360 -27.70 -4.80 23.29
CA HIS A 360 -26.34 -4.60 22.80
C HIS A 360 -25.63 -3.38 23.41
N GLU A 361 -26.15 -2.73 24.46
CA GLU A 361 -25.73 -1.38 24.81
C GLU A 361 -24.22 -1.32 25.14
N PRO A 362 -23.46 -0.39 24.52
CA PRO A 362 -22.05 -0.28 24.81
C PRO A 362 -21.90 0.25 26.23
N THR A 363 -20.89 -0.21 26.96
CA THR A 363 -20.49 0.30 28.27
C THR A 363 -19.25 1.18 28.19
N GLU A 364 -18.49 1.09 27.10
CA GLU A 364 -17.32 1.94 26.82
C GLU A 364 -17.22 2.24 25.32
N VAL A 365 -16.56 3.34 24.97
CA VAL A 365 -16.14 3.64 23.60
C VAL A 365 -14.70 4.18 23.66
N SER A 366 -13.89 3.82 22.67
CA SER A 366 -12.49 4.23 22.56
C SER A 366 -12.16 4.58 21.11
N LEU A 367 -11.20 5.47 20.87
CA LEU A 367 -10.68 5.80 19.54
C LEU A 367 -9.34 5.13 19.31
N ASN A 368 -9.01 4.86 18.04
CA ASN A 368 -7.69 4.38 17.64
C ASN A 368 -6.54 5.36 17.95
N TYR A 369 -6.83 6.64 18.16
CA TYR A 369 -5.87 7.66 18.57
C TYR A 369 -6.44 8.52 19.71
N SER A 370 -5.66 8.72 20.78
CA SER A 370 -5.94 9.74 21.80
C SER A 370 -5.39 11.11 21.41
N GLU A 371 -4.34 11.14 20.60
CA GLU A 371 -3.74 12.35 20.03
C GLU A 371 -3.17 12.07 18.63
N ILE A 372 -3.16 13.08 17.76
CA ILE A 372 -2.55 13.01 16.43
C ILE A 372 -1.99 14.38 16.00
N SER A 373 -0.84 14.37 15.32
CA SER A 373 -0.27 15.54 14.66
C SER A 373 -0.40 15.41 13.15
N LEU A 374 -0.97 16.42 12.50
CA LEU A 374 -1.21 16.48 11.05
C LEU A 374 -0.58 17.74 10.44
N PHE A 375 -0.28 17.74 9.15
CA PHE A 375 -0.03 18.96 8.39
C PHE A 375 -1.32 19.47 7.76
N VAL A 376 -1.43 20.77 7.49
CA VAL A 376 -2.60 21.36 6.81
C VAL A 376 -2.93 20.59 5.51
N ASN A 377 -4.21 20.28 5.29
CA ASN A 377 -4.76 19.45 4.22
C ASN A 377 -4.52 17.93 4.33
N ASP A 378 -3.86 17.45 5.38
CA ASP A 378 -3.84 16.02 5.66
C ASP A 378 -5.24 15.53 6.04
N SER A 379 -5.50 14.26 5.75
CA SER A 379 -6.70 13.56 6.16
C SER A 379 -6.39 12.17 6.70
N VAL A 380 -7.05 11.82 7.80
CA VAL A 380 -6.92 10.54 8.51
C VAL A 380 -8.32 10.09 8.93
N THR A 381 -8.57 8.79 9.01
CA THR A 381 -9.82 8.26 9.57
C THR A 381 -9.60 7.81 11.01
N LEU A 382 -10.33 8.42 11.93
CA LEU A 382 -10.47 7.92 13.29
C LEU A 382 -11.48 6.77 13.27
N SER A 383 -11.14 5.66 13.91
CA SER A 383 -12.06 4.55 14.12
C SER A 383 -12.38 4.43 15.61
N ALA A 384 -13.66 4.27 15.92
CA ALA A 384 -14.12 4.03 17.26
C ALA A 384 -14.39 2.54 17.48
N LYS A 385 -14.12 2.06 18.69
CA LYS A 385 -14.43 0.70 19.14
C LYS A 385 -15.26 0.80 20.41
N THR A 386 -16.39 0.11 20.44
CA THR A 386 -17.22 -0.03 21.64
C THR A 386 -16.79 -1.24 22.47
N SER A 387 -17.01 -1.17 23.78
CA SER A 387 -16.97 -2.34 24.66
C SER A 387 -18.38 -2.59 25.21
N PRO A 388 -18.85 -3.84 25.26
CA PRO A 388 -18.21 -4.99 24.64
C PRO A 388 -18.21 -4.82 23.10
N PHE A 389 -17.22 -5.41 22.40
CA PHE A 389 -17.05 -5.19 20.96
C PHE A 389 -18.32 -5.54 20.15
N TYR A 390 -19.17 -6.48 20.61
CA TYR A 390 -20.41 -6.81 19.90
C TYR A 390 -21.51 -5.75 20.02
N ALA A 391 -21.24 -4.64 20.69
CA ALA A 391 -22.06 -3.44 20.65
C ALA A 391 -21.95 -2.70 19.30
N ASP A 392 -21.41 -3.26 18.23
CA ASP A 392 -21.05 -2.53 16.99
C ASP A 392 -22.22 -1.94 16.16
N ASN A 393 -23.48 -2.13 16.54
CA ASN A 393 -24.64 -1.61 15.79
C ASN A 393 -25.04 -0.17 16.16
N TYR A 394 -24.13 0.63 16.70
CA TYR A 394 -24.43 2.00 17.11
C TYR A 394 -23.98 3.04 16.11
N SER A 395 -24.93 3.91 15.75
CA SER A 395 -24.65 5.19 15.13
C SER A 395 -23.76 6.00 16.07
N LEU A 396 -22.60 6.38 15.58
CA LEU A 396 -21.72 7.34 16.24
C LEU A 396 -22.03 8.73 15.70
N ASN A 397 -22.14 9.69 16.60
CA ASN A 397 -22.07 11.10 16.25
C ASN A 397 -20.64 11.58 16.45
N TRP A 398 -20.09 12.18 15.40
CA TRP A 398 -18.77 12.80 15.42
C TRP A 398 -18.90 14.31 15.49
N GLU A 399 -18.05 14.94 16.28
CA GLU A 399 -18.02 16.39 16.47
C GLU A 399 -16.58 16.89 16.57
N SER A 400 -16.30 18.05 15.99
CA SER A 400 -15.06 18.80 16.20
C SER A 400 -15.32 19.99 17.10
N SER A 401 -14.42 20.23 18.06
CA SER A 401 -14.47 21.45 18.88
C SER A 401 -14.17 22.71 18.08
N ASP A 402 -13.50 22.60 16.92
CA ASP A 402 -13.22 23.71 16.00
C ASP A 402 -13.11 23.22 14.55
N GLU A 403 -14.22 23.32 13.81
CA GLU A 403 -14.31 22.93 12.38
C GLU A 403 -13.51 23.82 11.43
N THR A 404 -12.98 24.97 11.91
CA THR A 404 -12.10 25.84 11.12
C THR A 404 -10.65 25.34 11.14
N VAL A 405 -10.29 24.54 12.15
CA VAL A 405 -8.98 23.90 12.30
C VAL A 405 -9.02 22.48 11.74
N VAL A 406 -9.98 21.65 12.17
CA VAL A 406 -10.19 20.28 11.68
C VAL A 406 -11.68 19.98 11.58
N GLU A 407 -12.14 19.54 10.42
CA GLU A 407 -13.50 19.00 10.27
C GLU A 407 -13.51 17.47 10.40
N VAL A 408 -14.65 16.90 10.74
CA VAL A 408 -14.88 15.46 10.82
C VAL A 408 -16.19 15.09 10.11
N ASP A 409 -16.18 14.02 9.31
CA ASP A 409 -17.39 13.49 8.67
C ASP A 409 -18.11 12.41 9.50
N GLU A 410 -19.25 11.93 9.01
CA GLU A 410 -20.06 10.89 9.67
C GLU A 410 -19.33 9.55 9.86
N ASN A 411 -18.25 9.32 9.11
CA ASN A 411 -17.44 8.09 9.15
C ASN A 411 -16.16 8.28 9.99
N GLY A 412 -16.01 9.40 10.69
CA GLY A 412 -14.82 9.70 11.50
C GLY A 412 -13.60 10.12 10.67
N LYS A 413 -13.76 10.42 9.37
CA LYS A 413 -12.68 10.97 8.56
C LYS A 413 -12.47 12.43 8.92
N ILE A 414 -11.30 12.74 9.45
CA ILE A 414 -10.88 14.09 9.78
C ILE A 414 -10.09 14.71 8.64
N THR A 415 -10.29 15.99 8.39
CA THR A 415 -9.53 16.77 7.39
C THR A 415 -9.08 18.07 8.04
N SER A 416 -7.76 18.29 8.05
CA SER A 416 -7.17 19.50 8.63
C SER A 416 -7.26 20.68 7.65
N LYS A 417 -7.67 21.85 8.14
CA LYS A 417 -7.93 23.06 7.32
C LYS A 417 -6.96 24.20 7.60
N SER A 418 -6.59 24.40 8.86
CA SER A 418 -5.72 25.50 9.26
C SER A 418 -4.88 25.13 10.48
N VAL A 419 -3.78 25.86 10.69
CA VAL A 419 -2.87 25.65 11.83
C VAL A 419 -3.62 25.95 13.13
N GLY A 420 -3.55 25.02 14.07
CA GLY A 420 -4.24 25.13 15.35
C GLY A 420 -4.41 23.79 16.05
N GLU A 421 -5.22 23.81 17.11
CA GLU A 421 -5.55 22.64 17.91
C GLU A 421 -7.06 22.46 17.95
N ALA A 422 -7.54 21.22 17.80
CA ALA A 422 -8.95 20.87 17.93
C ALA A 422 -9.11 19.52 18.64
N GLN A 423 -10.27 19.28 19.25
CA GLN A 423 -10.64 17.99 19.81
C GLN A 423 -11.76 17.37 19.00
N ILE A 424 -11.57 16.12 18.56
CA ILE A 424 -12.59 15.33 17.89
C ILE A 424 -13.22 14.38 18.89
N THR A 425 -14.55 14.34 18.94
CA THR A 425 -15.31 13.51 19.88
C THR A 425 -16.24 12.56 19.12
N ALA A 426 -16.17 11.28 19.42
CA ALA A 426 -17.16 10.29 19.00
C ALA A 426 -18.11 9.99 20.16
N THR A 427 -19.41 10.07 19.92
CA THR A 427 -20.46 9.85 20.92
C THR A 427 -21.41 8.75 20.47
N THR A 428 -21.61 7.73 21.32
CA THR A 428 -22.63 6.70 21.10
C THR A 428 -24.02 7.26 21.43
N ASN A 429 -25.07 6.65 20.89
CA ASN A 429 -26.47 6.96 21.17
C ASN A 429 -26.92 6.73 22.63
N ASN A 430 -26.16 6.00 23.44
CA ASN A 430 -26.33 5.95 24.89
C ASN A 430 -25.41 6.92 25.66
N ASN A 431 -24.82 7.90 24.97
CA ASN A 431 -24.02 9.02 25.49
C ASN A 431 -22.65 8.65 26.07
N LEU A 432 -22.03 7.56 25.64
CA LEU A 432 -20.61 7.33 25.91
C LEU A 432 -19.76 8.12 24.91
N THR A 433 -18.62 8.64 25.37
CA THR A 433 -17.76 9.52 24.55
C THR A 433 -16.33 9.05 24.55
N ALA A 434 -15.66 9.16 23.39
CA ALA A 434 -14.21 9.05 23.26
C ALA A 434 -13.66 10.23 22.47
N THR A 435 -12.45 10.66 22.79
CA THR A 435 -11.90 11.93 22.31
C THR A 435 -10.49 11.75 21.74
N CYS A 436 -10.18 12.48 20.68
CA CYS A 436 -8.85 12.59 20.08
C CYS A 436 -8.44 14.07 20.03
N HIS A 437 -7.25 14.39 20.53
CA HIS A 437 -6.65 15.72 20.40
C HIS A 437 -5.85 15.84 19.09
N VAL A 438 -6.17 16.82 18.25
CA VAL A 438 -5.57 17.00 16.93
C VAL A 438 -4.78 18.30 16.88
N SER A 439 -3.48 18.18 16.61
CA SER A 439 -2.55 19.29 16.41
C SER A 439 -2.22 19.44 14.93
N VAL A 440 -2.56 20.58 14.32
CA VAL A 440 -2.32 20.87 12.90
C VAL A 440 -1.13 21.80 12.74
N LYS A 441 -0.09 21.32 12.04
CA LYS A 441 1.17 22.02 11.78
C LYS A 441 1.20 22.62 10.37
N PRO A 442 1.93 23.72 10.15
CA PRO A 442 2.11 24.29 8.81
C PRO A 442 3.01 23.39 7.95
N ILE A 443 2.75 23.39 6.64
CA ILE A 443 3.67 22.89 5.62
C ILE A 443 4.66 24.01 5.31
N LEU A 444 5.92 23.80 5.69
CA LEU A 444 7.00 24.76 5.49
C LEU A 444 7.68 24.57 4.13
N ALA A 445 8.20 25.65 3.57
CA ALA A 445 9.01 25.66 2.37
C ALA A 445 10.30 24.87 2.57
N SER A 446 10.60 24.00 1.61
CA SER A 446 11.84 23.24 1.51
C SER A 446 12.87 23.89 0.57
N GLY A 447 12.44 24.85 -0.25
CA GLY A 447 13.34 25.62 -1.13
C GLY A 447 12.65 26.79 -1.81
N ILE A 448 13.46 27.73 -2.28
CA ILE A 448 13.08 28.80 -3.21
C ILE A 448 13.99 28.73 -4.42
N THR A 449 13.44 28.95 -5.61
CA THR A 449 14.21 29.11 -6.86
C THR A 449 13.84 30.42 -7.54
N LEU A 450 14.82 31.07 -8.18
CA LEU A 450 14.60 32.25 -8.99
C LEU A 450 14.67 31.90 -10.47
N ASN A 451 13.85 32.55 -11.29
CA ASN A 451 13.91 32.43 -12.75
C ASN A 451 15.24 32.90 -13.35
N LEU A 452 15.95 33.82 -12.68
CA LEU A 452 17.22 34.41 -13.12
C LEU A 452 18.18 34.48 -11.93
N GLN A 453 19.41 34.01 -12.13
CA GLN A 453 20.47 34.06 -11.10
C GLN A 453 21.40 35.27 -11.25
N ASN A 454 21.43 35.87 -12.44
CA ASN A 454 22.22 37.07 -12.73
C ASN A 454 21.46 37.95 -13.73
N ILE A 455 21.41 39.25 -13.48
CA ILE A 455 20.84 40.25 -14.41
C ILE A 455 21.79 41.43 -14.57
N THR A 456 21.81 42.03 -15.76
CA THR A 456 22.57 43.26 -16.05
C THR A 456 21.60 44.33 -16.51
N LEU A 457 21.64 45.49 -15.86
CA LEU A 457 20.70 46.60 -16.08
C LEU A 457 21.46 47.91 -16.28
N SER A 458 20.86 48.83 -17.04
CA SER A 458 21.25 50.23 -17.11
C SER A 458 20.53 51.02 -16.01
N THR A 459 21.11 52.12 -15.53
CA THR A 459 20.46 52.98 -14.53
C THR A 459 19.05 53.40 -14.97
N GLY A 460 18.06 53.17 -14.11
CA GLY A 460 16.65 53.42 -14.36
C GLY A 460 15.88 52.25 -15.01
N GLU A 461 16.57 51.21 -15.49
CA GLU A 461 15.91 49.99 -15.98
C GLU A 461 15.39 49.13 -14.83
N SER A 462 14.34 48.35 -15.10
CA SER A 462 13.72 47.44 -14.15
C SER A 462 13.51 46.05 -14.75
N GLN A 463 13.67 45.01 -13.93
CA GLN A 463 13.48 43.62 -14.30
C GLN A 463 12.74 42.86 -13.19
N LYS A 464 11.71 42.10 -13.56
CA LYS A 464 11.00 41.23 -12.61
C LYS A 464 11.77 39.93 -12.38
N LEU A 465 12.04 39.63 -11.12
CA LEU A 465 12.43 38.30 -10.66
C LEU A 465 11.18 37.53 -10.22
N ILE A 466 11.12 36.24 -10.56
CA ILE A 466 10.04 35.34 -10.16
C ILE A 466 10.65 34.31 -9.21
N ALA A 467 10.15 34.29 -7.98
CA ALA A 467 10.50 33.30 -6.98
C ALA A 467 9.44 32.19 -6.95
N THR A 468 9.89 30.94 -7.06
CA THR A 468 9.06 29.74 -6.94
C THR A 468 9.40 29.03 -5.64
N VAL A 469 8.42 28.92 -4.73
CA VAL A 469 8.53 28.20 -3.46
C VAL A 469 8.19 26.73 -3.66
N THR A 470 8.94 25.83 -3.03
CA THR A 470 8.74 24.37 -3.11
C THR A 470 8.54 23.78 -1.72
N PRO A 471 7.55 22.91 -1.48
CA PRO A 471 6.52 22.48 -2.43
C PRO A 471 5.48 23.58 -2.73
N ASP A 472 4.63 23.37 -3.72
CA ASP A 472 3.60 24.33 -4.15
C ASP A 472 2.42 24.45 -3.16
N ASN A 473 2.30 23.49 -2.23
CA ASN A 473 1.26 23.43 -1.20
C ASN A 473 1.71 23.91 0.19
N VAL A 474 2.78 24.71 0.28
CA VAL A 474 3.18 25.34 1.55
C VAL A 474 2.04 26.16 2.16
N THR A 475 1.92 26.15 3.48
CA THR A 475 0.85 26.86 4.18
C THR A 475 0.98 28.38 4.04
N ASN A 476 2.21 28.91 3.94
CA ASN A 476 2.49 30.31 3.63
C ASN A 476 3.53 30.39 2.50
N GLY A 477 3.07 30.63 1.26
CA GLY A 477 3.93 30.77 0.08
C GLY A 477 4.48 32.19 -0.16
N SER A 478 4.35 33.10 0.81
CA SER A 478 4.80 34.49 0.63
C SER A 478 6.33 34.59 0.59
N VAL A 479 6.83 35.50 -0.25
CA VAL A 479 8.28 35.73 -0.43
C VAL A 479 8.62 37.14 0.04
N ILE A 480 9.67 37.24 0.86
CA ILE A 480 10.25 38.51 1.32
C ILE A 480 11.44 38.83 0.42
N TRP A 481 11.41 40.01 -0.21
CA TRP A 481 12.47 40.51 -1.06
C TRP A 481 13.34 41.52 -0.33
N THR A 482 14.65 41.41 -0.50
CA THR A 482 15.64 42.35 0.07
C THR A 482 16.75 42.63 -0.93
N SER A 483 17.34 43.83 -0.85
CA SER A 483 18.56 44.18 -1.57
C SER A 483 19.71 44.34 -0.59
N GLU A 484 20.86 43.73 -0.90
CA GLU A 484 22.09 43.89 -0.12
C GLU A 484 22.59 45.34 -0.13
N ASN A 485 22.37 46.05 -1.24
CA ASN A 485 22.73 47.46 -1.41
C ASN A 485 21.69 48.20 -2.26
N GLU A 486 20.74 48.83 -1.58
CA GLU A 486 19.68 49.64 -2.18
C GLU A 486 20.19 50.88 -2.93
N ASN A 487 21.43 51.32 -2.73
CA ASN A 487 21.99 52.41 -3.54
C ASN A 487 22.35 51.94 -4.96
N VAL A 488 22.57 50.64 -5.18
CA VAL A 488 22.88 50.05 -6.49
C VAL A 488 21.61 49.62 -7.19
N ALA A 489 20.76 48.83 -6.53
CA ALA A 489 19.45 48.44 -7.03
C ALA A 489 18.48 48.18 -5.87
N THR A 490 17.21 48.53 -6.02
CA THR A 490 16.13 48.20 -5.08
C THR A 490 15.26 47.09 -5.64
N VAL A 491 14.53 46.40 -4.76
CA VAL A 491 13.50 45.42 -5.14
C VAL A 491 12.20 45.72 -4.39
N ASP A 492 11.06 45.62 -5.05
CA ASP A 492 9.75 45.77 -4.40
C ASP A 492 9.15 44.43 -3.93
N SER A 493 7.98 44.46 -3.29
CA SER A 493 7.29 43.26 -2.82
C SER A 493 6.81 42.31 -3.92
N GLU A 494 6.74 42.79 -5.17
CA GLU A 494 6.36 41.97 -6.33
C GLU A 494 7.57 41.38 -7.07
N GLY A 495 8.80 41.67 -6.59
CA GLY A 495 10.05 41.18 -7.18
C GLY A 495 10.57 42.04 -8.34
N TYR A 496 10.09 43.28 -8.53
CA TYR A 496 10.68 44.18 -9.52
C TYR A 496 11.96 44.82 -9.00
N VAL A 497 13.06 44.47 -9.65
CA VAL A 497 14.38 45.03 -9.37
C VAL A 497 14.62 46.26 -10.21
N THR A 498 14.85 47.42 -9.59
CA THR A 498 15.12 48.70 -10.29
C THR A 498 16.55 49.14 -10.07
N ALA A 499 17.28 49.40 -11.15
CA ALA A 499 18.66 49.84 -11.12
C ALA A 499 18.80 51.33 -10.77
N ILE A 500 19.64 51.66 -9.79
CA ILE A 500 19.80 53.03 -9.25
C ILE A 500 21.15 53.63 -9.61
N SER A 501 22.25 52.92 -9.33
CA SER A 501 23.60 53.43 -9.63
C SER A 501 24.57 52.32 -9.97
N VAL A 502 25.66 52.66 -10.67
CA VAL A 502 26.66 51.70 -11.14
C VAL A 502 27.23 50.91 -9.97
N GLY A 503 27.25 49.60 -10.12
CA GLY A 503 27.77 48.70 -9.11
C GLY A 503 27.21 47.30 -9.26
N THR A 504 27.57 46.44 -8.31
CA THR A 504 27.03 45.09 -8.20
C THR A 504 26.37 44.96 -6.83
N THR A 505 25.16 44.40 -6.78
CA THR A 505 24.44 44.07 -5.56
C THR A 505 23.77 42.71 -5.70
N LYS A 506 23.30 42.15 -4.59
CA LYS A 506 22.49 40.94 -4.59
C LYS A 506 21.06 41.26 -4.18
N ILE A 507 20.12 40.61 -4.85
CA ILE A 507 18.71 40.60 -4.47
C ILE A 507 18.39 39.21 -3.93
N THR A 508 17.82 39.15 -2.73
CA THR A 508 17.50 37.90 -2.05
C THR A 508 15.99 37.76 -1.89
N ALA A 509 15.47 36.61 -2.35
CA ALA A 509 14.11 36.14 -2.08
C ALA A 509 14.15 35.12 -0.93
N SER A 510 13.48 35.42 0.19
CA SER A 510 13.40 34.53 1.36
C SER A 510 11.96 34.09 1.61
N ALA A 511 11.76 32.86 2.07
CA ALA A 511 10.43 32.40 2.45
C ALA A 511 9.96 33.10 3.72
N ALA A 512 8.69 33.49 3.77
CA ALA A 512 8.11 34.21 4.91
C ALA A 512 7.52 33.29 6.00
N ASP A 513 7.76 31.98 5.92
CA ASP A 513 7.12 30.94 6.73
C ASP A 513 8.05 30.34 7.80
N ASP A 514 9.14 31.04 8.13
CA ASP A 514 10.16 30.61 9.10
C ASP A 514 10.94 29.33 8.72
N SER A 515 10.78 28.82 7.51
CA SER A 515 11.60 27.70 6.99
C SER A 515 13.09 28.05 6.86
N GLY A 516 13.41 29.34 6.73
CA GLY A 516 14.78 29.84 6.56
C GLY A 516 15.37 29.65 5.17
N VAL A 517 14.59 29.20 4.18
CA VAL A 517 15.07 29.01 2.81
C VAL A 517 15.07 30.33 2.02
N SER A 518 16.05 30.49 1.14
CA SER A 518 16.19 31.67 0.29
C SER A 518 16.92 31.37 -1.03
N ALA A 519 16.83 32.30 -1.97
CA ALA A 519 17.58 32.29 -3.22
C ALA A 519 18.04 33.70 -3.59
N GLU A 520 19.16 33.79 -4.31
CA GLU A 520 19.81 35.06 -4.64
C GLU A 520 19.94 35.27 -6.14
N CYS A 521 19.84 36.53 -6.57
CA CYS A 521 20.16 37.00 -7.91
C CYS A 521 21.22 38.10 -7.83
N THR A 522 22.29 37.98 -8.62
CA THR A 522 23.30 39.03 -8.73
C THR A 522 22.85 40.07 -9.75
N VAL A 523 22.80 41.34 -9.33
CA VAL A 523 22.41 42.47 -10.17
C VAL A 523 23.64 43.31 -10.46
N ILE A 524 23.98 43.44 -11.74
CA ILE A 524 25.07 44.30 -12.21
C ILE A 524 24.43 45.51 -12.86
N VAL A 525 24.58 46.68 -12.24
CA VAL A 525 24.17 47.95 -12.83
C VAL A 525 25.37 48.55 -13.51
N SER A 526 25.27 48.72 -14.83
CA SER A 526 26.33 49.34 -15.63
C SER A 526 25.84 50.66 -16.19
N GLN A 527 26.66 51.71 -16.07
CA GLN A 527 26.44 52.92 -16.84
C GLN A 527 26.88 52.60 -18.25
N LEU A 528 25.92 52.52 -19.17
CA LEU A 528 26.22 52.81 -20.55
C LEU A 528 26.71 54.25 -20.57
N SER A 529 28.03 54.44 -20.67
CA SER A 529 28.63 55.75 -20.84
C SER A 529 27.91 56.45 -21.98
N GLU A 530 27.52 57.69 -21.73
CA GLU A 530 26.88 58.57 -22.70
C GLU A 530 27.59 58.41 -24.05
N ILE A 531 26.78 58.17 -25.07
CA ILE A 531 27.23 58.13 -26.45
C ILE A 531 27.59 59.56 -26.83
N ASP A 532 28.85 59.92 -26.60
CA ASP A 532 29.47 61.08 -27.21
C ASP A 532 30.61 60.56 -28.08
N ASN A 533 30.32 60.46 -29.39
CA ASN A 533 31.26 60.85 -30.44
C ASN A 533 30.52 60.80 -31.78
N ILE A 534 30.22 61.99 -32.30
CA ILE A 534 30.04 62.18 -33.74
C ILE A 534 31.39 61.84 -34.37
N ILE A 535 31.44 60.89 -35.29
CA ILE A 535 32.62 60.73 -36.16
C ILE A 535 32.69 62.02 -36.98
N ALA A 536 33.55 62.96 -36.57
CA ALA A 536 33.68 64.27 -37.20
C ALA A 536 34.26 64.17 -38.62
N ASP A 537 34.98 63.09 -38.91
CA ASP A 537 35.53 62.80 -40.23
C ASP A 537 34.61 61.85 -41.01
N LYS A 538 33.83 62.42 -41.93
CA LYS A 538 32.91 61.66 -42.77
C LYS A 538 33.61 60.74 -43.79
N SER A 539 34.93 60.84 -43.95
CA SER A 539 35.71 60.00 -44.88
C SER A 539 36.33 58.75 -44.22
N ALA A 540 36.09 58.53 -42.93
CA ALA A 540 36.63 57.37 -42.21
C ALA A 540 35.98 56.04 -42.65
N PHE A 541 36.80 54.99 -42.81
CA PHE A 541 36.32 53.63 -43.08
C PHE A 541 35.91 52.94 -41.78
N VAL A 542 34.69 52.41 -41.72
CA VAL A 542 34.07 51.91 -40.50
C VAL A 542 33.41 50.55 -40.68
N LYS A 543 33.36 49.75 -39.60
CA LYS A 543 32.47 48.59 -39.47
C LYS A 543 31.41 48.88 -38.42
N ILE A 544 30.15 48.70 -38.76
CA ILE A 544 29.02 49.06 -37.89
C ILE A 544 28.26 47.78 -37.55
N PHE A 545 28.00 47.56 -36.26
CA PHE A 545 27.28 46.42 -35.72
C PHE A 545 26.05 46.89 -34.95
N ASN A 546 25.00 46.08 -34.86
CA ASN A 546 23.93 46.32 -33.89
C ASN A 546 24.38 45.93 -32.46
N LEU A 547 23.55 46.19 -31.45
CA LEU A 547 23.90 45.90 -30.06
C LEU A 547 24.00 44.39 -29.72
N HIS A 548 23.54 43.52 -30.61
CA HIS A 548 23.70 42.08 -30.50
C HIS A 548 24.98 41.56 -31.19
N GLY A 549 25.84 42.46 -31.69
CA GLY A 549 27.11 42.12 -32.31
C GLY A 549 27.02 41.70 -33.79
N VAL A 550 25.91 41.97 -34.47
CA VAL A 550 25.72 41.63 -35.89
C VAL A 550 26.17 42.79 -36.77
N LEU A 551 27.06 42.52 -37.73
CA LEU A 551 27.54 43.52 -38.70
C LEU A 551 26.38 43.98 -39.60
N VAL A 552 26.14 45.29 -39.63
CA VAL A 552 25.09 45.95 -40.43
C VAL A 552 25.65 46.82 -41.55
N TYR A 553 26.90 47.29 -41.46
CA TYR A 553 27.53 48.08 -42.53
C TYR A 553 29.07 48.02 -42.46
N GLU A 554 29.75 48.07 -43.61
CA GLU A 554 31.21 48.20 -43.71
C GLU A 554 31.57 49.07 -44.92
N GLY A 555 32.25 50.20 -44.71
CA GLY A 555 32.51 51.19 -45.77
C GLY A 555 32.86 52.57 -45.22
N GLU A 556 32.90 53.59 -46.09
CA GLU A 556 33.08 54.98 -45.65
C GLU A 556 31.85 55.48 -44.88
N TYR A 557 32.08 56.14 -43.74
CA TYR A 557 30.98 56.54 -42.86
C TYR A 557 29.96 57.49 -43.53
N SER A 558 30.38 58.31 -44.49
CA SER A 558 29.49 59.20 -45.23
C SER A 558 28.40 58.50 -46.04
N GLU A 559 28.60 57.23 -46.40
CA GLU A 559 27.68 56.45 -47.24
C GLU A 559 26.80 55.50 -46.42
N ALA A 560 27.02 55.42 -45.11
CA ALA A 560 26.23 54.57 -44.23
C ALA A 560 24.79 55.10 -44.10
N THR A 561 23.82 54.33 -44.59
CA THR A 561 22.39 54.61 -44.40
C THR A 561 21.85 53.72 -43.29
N LEU A 562 21.64 54.30 -42.11
CA LEU A 562 21.26 53.56 -40.90
C LEU A 562 19.90 54.04 -40.38
N LEU A 563 19.13 53.11 -39.84
CA LEU A 563 17.86 53.45 -39.17
C LEU A 563 18.14 54.11 -37.82
N PRO A 564 17.20 54.90 -37.27
CA PRO A 564 17.33 55.44 -35.91
C PRO A 564 17.41 54.31 -34.87
N ASP A 565 18.63 53.98 -34.43
CA ASP A 565 18.92 52.95 -33.44
C ASP A 565 20.34 53.13 -32.85
N CYS A 566 20.72 52.28 -31.91
CA CYS A 566 22.07 52.23 -31.35
C CYS A 566 22.93 51.20 -32.08
N TYR A 567 24.12 51.62 -32.47
CA TYR A 567 25.10 50.80 -33.16
C TYR A 567 26.46 50.84 -32.48
N ILE A 568 27.27 49.81 -32.72
CA ILE A 568 28.70 49.75 -32.38
C ILE A 568 29.47 50.00 -33.67
N VAL A 569 30.16 51.13 -33.76
CA VAL A 569 30.99 51.51 -34.90
C VAL A 569 32.45 51.24 -34.55
N VAL A 570 33.17 50.52 -35.41
CA VAL A 570 34.60 50.22 -35.27
C VAL A 570 35.35 51.04 -36.32
N CYS A 571 36.23 51.93 -35.86
CA CYS A 571 37.07 52.79 -36.69
C CYS A 571 38.50 52.74 -36.14
N ASP A 572 39.49 52.49 -37.00
CA ASP A 572 40.92 52.36 -36.62
C ASP A 572 41.18 51.44 -35.41
N GLY A 573 40.46 50.32 -35.34
CA GLY A 573 40.60 49.33 -34.26
C GLY A 573 40.01 49.75 -32.91
N LYS A 574 39.30 50.89 -32.83
CA LYS A 574 38.58 51.33 -31.64
C LYS A 574 37.07 51.15 -31.83
N ASN A 575 36.40 50.62 -30.80
CA ASN A 575 34.95 50.46 -30.78
C ASN A 575 34.31 51.74 -30.20
N ILE A 576 33.37 52.32 -30.92
CA ILE A 576 32.64 53.54 -30.59
C ILE A 576 31.14 53.22 -30.68
N LYS A 577 30.39 53.33 -29.59
CA LYS A 577 28.94 53.15 -29.62
C LYS A 577 28.29 54.46 -30.07
N VAL A 578 27.48 54.43 -31.13
CA VAL A 578 26.84 55.61 -31.73
C VAL A 578 25.32 55.41 -31.74
N LYS A 579 24.56 56.45 -31.37
CA LYS A 579 23.09 56.47 -31.43
C LYS A 579 22.68 57.39 -32.56
N ILE A 580 22.00 56.83 -33.55
CA ILE A 580 21.49 57.57 -34.70
C ILE A 580 20.05 57.97 -34.36
N LYS A 581 19.76 59.27 -34.48
CA LYS A 581 18.44 59.85 -34.17
C LYS A 581 17.53 59.84 -35.38
#